data_AF-A0A8S1HLX4-F1
#
_entry.id   AF-A0A8S1HLX4-F1
#
_cell.length_a   1.000
_cell.length_b   1.000
_cell.length_c   1.000
_cell.angle_alpha   90.00
_cell.angle_beta   90.00
_cell.angle_gamma   90.00
#
_symmetry.space_group_name_H-M   'P 1'
#
loop_
_entity.id
_entity.type
_entity.pdbx_description
1 polymer ?
#
loop_
_entity_poly.entity_id
_entity_poly.type
_entity_poly.pdbx_seq_one_letter_code
_entity_poly.pdbx_strand_id
1 'polypeptide(L)'
;MAPCADALLKRPRRVEPFSVRPLYSIHCLGAEMLTYFFILSVLFVIGTCQEPTITYEEYYQFGKNEYTAKNWPDCVAFMRRAIDDFRYFEDELFYCRKKCANVVETPKSTQKLARWHETSEIALCVLRCRKNRLGDRPGIKKMSVYYDMMERKPYQYMHICYWKQNDFAQAVQSAYTFLVNSPNDVEALANVKFYMNQPEYDASMLIDAERRDYEIRFMAGVEAYENQDWQRCVQEFEISLEKTLQQDEKCRYLCEDKIDWASVDGNPEIEVLSTSMRSSIIRCQHNCLYRLGRINGHYVGHLIAVHFEYTHFCHFQLKRGSDAAQAVANYLLFDDNPLMRRNKHFYMEKYQKPQLFAPSEKIIKVHEQRELEKRYLDFVEKRFQVKDDEFPPEQADDHKSFQTEVPLNDEFPYAAVPSLLKAGECKTLRSTFATATTKALAAELTRRVREIWPRAELESIDCGKEVREAACKRPIVVSLEAEDCSQWLGRWFGGCAAVHCDRSLD
;
A
#
# COMPACT_ATOMS: atom_id res chain seq x y z
N MET A 1 31.99 -21.09 14.93
CA MET A 1 33.02 -22.15 14.87
C MET A 1 33.16 -22.56 13.42
N ALA A 2 34.29 -22.22 12.81
CA ALA A 2 34.72 -22.83 11.55
C ALA A 2 35.10 -24.31 11.81
N PRO A 3 35.31 -25.12 10.76
CA PRO A 3 36.64 -25.11 10.15
C PRO A 3 36.65 -25.06 8.61
N CYS A 4 37.68 -24.35 8.13
CA CYS A 4 38.28 -24.36 6.80
C CYS A 4 39.26 -25.54 6.62
N ALA A 5 39.72 -25.72 5.36
CA ALA A 5 41.05 -26.16 4.86
C ALA A 5 40.89 -27.25 3.78
N ASP A 6 41.56 -27.29 2.62
CA ASP A 6 42.86 -26.74 2.17
C ASP A 6 42.85 -26.51 0.63
N ALA A 7 43.36 -25.38 0.09
CA ALA A 7 44.74 -25.13 -0.41
C ALA A 7 45.07 -25.91 -1.72
N LEU A 8 45.60 -25.32 -2.81
CA LEU A 8 46.80 -24.47 -2.92
C LEU A 8 46.84 -23.68 -4.25
N LEU A 9 47.34 -22.44 -4.16
CA LEU A 9 47.85 -21.59 -5.23
C LEU A 9 49.28 -22.02 -5.65
N LYS A 10 49.61 -21.90 -6.94
CA LYS A 10 50.94 -21.42 -7.39
C LYS A 10 50.82 -20.62 -8.70
N ARG A 11 51.46 -19.46 -8.69
CA ARG A 11 51.49 -18.39 -9.71
C ARG A 11 52.80 -18.50 -10.56
N PRO A 12 53.08 -17.61 -11.54
CA PRO A 12 53.40 -17.98 -12.93
C PRO A 12 54.88 -17.77 -13.34
N ARG A 13 55.23 -18.13 -14.59
CA ARG A 13 56.43 -17.62 -15.29
C ARG A 13 56.06 -17.06 -16.67
N ARG A 14 56.72 -15.95 -17.00
CA ARG A 14 56.74 -15.13 -18.23
C ARG A 14 58.23 -15.18 -18.68
N VAL A 15 58.66 -15.35 -19.94
CA VAL A 15 58.74 -14.39 -21.07
C VAL A 15 59.59 -15.04 -22.20
N GLU A 16 59.11 -14.92 -23.46
CA GLU A 16 59.76 -14.69 -24.79
C GLU A 16 60.81 -15.64 -25.47
N PRO A 17 61.20 -15.40 -26.76
CA PRO A 17 60.40 -15.09 -27.97
C PRO A 17 60.89 -15.85 -29.23
N PHE A 18 60.07 -16.00 -30.29
CA PHE A 18 60.62 -16.30 -31.63
C PHE A 18 59.82 -15.67 -32.79
N SER A 19 60.50 -14.74 -33.46
CA SER A 19 60.68 -14.51 -34.91
C SER A 19 59.49 -14.42 -35.88
N VAL A 20 59.59 -13.38 -36.71
CA VAL A 20 58.71 -12.90 -37.77
C VAL A 20 59.18 -13.42 -39.14
N ARG A 21 58.26 -13.79 -40.05
CA ARG A 21 58.13 -13.26 -41.45
C ARG A 21 57.03 -13.98 -42.28
N PRO A 22 56.53 -13.33 -43.36
CA PRO A 22 55.10 -13.29 -43.71
C PRO A 22 54.76 -13.98 -45.04
N LEU A 23 53.46 -14.14 -45.36
CA LEU A 23 52.97 -14.22 -46.73
C LEU A 23 51.51 -13.70 -46.82
N TYR A 24 51.38 -12.63 -47.60
CA TYR A 24 50.23 -12.05 -48.30
C TYR A 24 48.92 -12.86 -48.34
N SER A 25 47.79 -12.23 -47.97
CA SER A 25 46.88 -11.58 -48.93
C SER A 25 45.66 -11.00 -48.20
N ILE A 26 45.52 -9.68 -48.23
CA ILE A 26 44.31 -8.94 -47.86
C ILE A 26 43.52 -8.76 -49.16
N HIS A 27 42.22 -9.04 -49.17
CA HIS A 27 41.15 -8.20 -49.71
C HIS A 27 39.82 -8.99 -49.75
N CYS A 28 38.72 -8.34 -49.39
CA CYS A 28 37.30 -8.79 -49.48
C CYS A 28 36.59 -9.33 -48.22
N LEU A 29 36.90 -8.83 -47.01
CA LEU A 29 35.99 -9.00 -45.84
C LEU A 29 35.68 -7.70 -45.08
N GLY A 30 35.97 -6.54 -45.68
CA GLY A 30 35.78 -5.23 -45.04
C GLY A 30 34.40 -4.60 -45.24
N ALA A 31 33.67 -4.97 -46.29
CA ALA A 31 32.41 -4.30 -46.63
C ALA A 31 31.21 -4.88 -45.85
N GLU A 32 31.16 -6.20 -45.63
CA GLU A 32 30.01 -6.84 -44.98
C GLU A 32 30.01 -6.66 -43.44
N MET A 33 31.19 -6.63 -42.81
CA MET A 33 31.34 -6.38 -41.37
C MET A 33 30.98 -4.93 -40.99
N LEU A 34 31.26 -3.96 -41.85
CA LEU A 34 30.87 -2.56 -41.63
C LEU A 34 29.36 -2.35 -41.78
N THR A 35 28.71 -3.03 -42.73
CA THR A 35 27.24 -3.01 -42.83
C THR A 35 26.57 -3.72 -41.66
N TYR A 36 27.13 -4.82 -41.14
CA TYR A 36 26.57 -5.48 -39.95
C TYR A 36 26.74 -4.63 -38.70
N PHE A 37 27.87 -3.93 -38.52
CA PHE A 37 28.06 -2.98 -37.42
C PHE A 37 27.20 -1.72 -37.57
N PHE A 38 26.92 -1.26 -38.80
CA PHE A 38 26.00 -0.13 -39.05
C PHE A 38 24.54 -0.54 -38.84
N ILE A 39 24.16 -1.77 -39.21
CA ILE A 39 22.82 -2.31 -38.96
C ILE A 39 22.65 -2.61 -37.47
N LEU A 40 23.66 -3.15 -36.77
CA LEU A 40 23.62 -3.32 -35.32
C LEU A 40 23.68 -1.98 -34.58
N SER A 41 24.40 -0.96 -35.05
CA SER A 41 24.40 0.37 -34.42
C SER A 41 23.12 1.14 -34.72
N VAL A 42 22.52 0.97 -35.90
CA VAL A 42 21.17 1.48 -36.21
C VAL A 42 20.12 0.71 -35.41
N LEU A 43 20.27 -0.59 -35.16
CA LEU A 43 19.38 -1.36 -34.27
C LEU A 43 19.60 -1.04 -32.78
N PHE A 44 20.81 -0.63 -32.37
CA PHE A 44 21.08 -0.14 -31.00
C PHE A 44 20.69 1.33 -30.79
N VAL A 45 20.39 2.06 -31.87
CA VAL A 45 19.87 3.44 -31.87
C VAL A 45 18.36 3.50 -32.16
N ILE A 46 17.70 2.36 -32.43
CA ILE A 46 16.25 2.22 -32.25
C ILE A 46 15.97 1.74 -30.81
N GLY A 47 16.55 2.43 -29.83
CA GLY A 47 15.77 2.70 -28.64
C GLY A 47 14.67 3.63 -29.13
N THR A 48 13.43 3.16 -29.18
CA THR A 48 12.31 3.95 -29.66
C THR A 48 12.28 5.27 -28.88
N CYS A 49 12.80 6.34 -29.49
CA CYS A 49 12.29 7.67 -29.23
C CYS A 49 10.81 7.57 -29.59
N GLN A 50 9.97 7.35 -28.57
CA GLN A 50 8.52 7.44 -28.65
C GLN A 50 8.20 8.62 -29.56
N GLU A 51 7.35 8.41 -30.57
CA GLU A 51 6.76 9.53 -31.31
C GLU A 51 6.14 10.47 -30.27
N PRO A 52 6.73 11.64 -30.02
CA PRO A 52 6.41 12.43 -28.82
C PRO A 52 5.01 13.06 -28.89
N THR A 53 4.31 12.86 -30.01
CA THR A 53 2.99 13.40 -30.28
C THR A 53 1.85 12.46 -29.91
N ILE A 54 2.04 11.13 -29.95
CA ILE A 54 0.96 10.18 -29.65
C ILE A 54 0.97 9.82 -28.17
N THR A 55 -0.11 10.11 -27.46
CA THR A 55 -0.22 9.84 -26.01
C THR A 55 -0.90 8.51 -25.72
N TYR A 56 -0.78 8.03 -24.48
CA TYR A 56 -1.51 6.87 -23.98
C TYR A 56 -3.03 7.00 -24.19
N GLU A 57 -3.57 8.22 -24.15
CA GLU A 57 -5.00 8.47 -24.40
C GLU A 57 -5.37 8.16 -25.85
N GLU A 58 -4.50 8.50 -26.79
CA GLU A 58 -4.69 8.25 -28.23
C GLU A 58 -4.45 6.77 -28.55
N TYR A 59 -3.39 6.16 -28.01
CA TYR A 59 -3.16 4.72 -28.14
C TYR A 59 -4.32 3.89 -27.57
N TYR A 60 -4.83 4.26 -26.40
CA TYR A 60 -5.97 3.57 -25.81
C TYR A 60 -7.23 3.70 -26.69
N GLN A 61 -7.47 4.88 -27.26
CA GLN A 61 -8.57 5.07 -28.20
C GLN A 61 -8.39 4.26 -29.49
N PHE A 62 -7.18 4.20 -30.05
CA PHE A 62 -6.88 3.35 -31.21
C PHE A 62 -7.15 1.88 -30.89
N GLY A 63 -6.67 1.38 -29.74
CA GLY A 63 -6.93 0.01 -29.30
C GLY A 63 -8.43 -0.30 -29.19
N LYS A 64 -9.24 0.64 -28.68
CA LYS A 64 -10.71 0.48 -28.62
C LYS A 64 -11.37 0.47 -30.00
N ASN A 65 -10.86 1.26 -30.93
CA ASN A 65 -11.33 1.26 -32.31
C ASN A 65 -11.04 -0.09 -32.98
N GLU A 66 -9.81 -0.60 -32.84
CA GLU A 66 -9.41 -1.91 -33.39
C GLU A 66 -10.17 -3.07 -32.74
N TYR A 67 -10.42 -3.01 -31.42
CA TYR A 67 -11.30 -3.95 -30.73
C TYR A 67 -12.70 -3.99 -31.37
N THR A 68 -13.29 -2.82 -31.63
CA THR A 68 -14.62 -2.69 -32.26
C THR A 68 -14.61 -3.20 -33.69
N ALA A 69 -13.53 -2.92 -34.43
CA ALA A 69 -13.30 -3.41 -35.79
C ALA A 69 -12.96 -4.90 -35.87
N LYS A 70 -12.81 -5.58 -34.72
CA LYS A 70 -12.38 -6.99 -34.62
C LYS A 70 -10.99 -7.26 -35.19
N ASN A 71 -10.14 -6.22 -35.21
CA ASN A 71 -8.73 -6.34 -35.54
C ASN A 71 -7.94 -6.64 -34.27
N TRP A 72 -7.90 -7.92 -33.89
CA TRP A 72 -7.34 -8.36 -32.62
C TRP A 72 -5.83 -8.12 -32.46
N PRO A 73 -4.98 -8.31 -33.50
CA PRO A 73 -3.56 -8.00 -33.39
C PRO A 73 -3.31 -6.52 -33.05
N ASP A 74 -3.95 -5.60 -33.77
CA ASP A 74 -3.74 -4.17 -33.54
C ASP A 74 -4.42 -3.67 -32.25
N CYS A 75 -5.54 -4.28 -31.84
CA CYS A 75 -6.11 -4.09 -30.51
C CYS A 75 -5.05 -4.33 -29.41
N VAL A 76 -4.37 -5.48 -29.46
CA VAL A 76 -3.31 -5.81 -28.48
C VAL A 76 -2.15 -4.83 -28.59
N ALA A 77 -1.69 -4.54 -29.81
CA ALA A 77 -0.53 -3.68 -30.03
C ALA A 77 -0.76 -2.27 -29.46
N PHE A 78 -1.90 -1.66 -29.75
CA PHE A 78 -2.22 -0.33 -29.26
C PHE A 78 -2.49 -0.29 -27.75
N MET A 79 -3.17 -1.31 -27.18
CA MET A 79 -3.38 -1.40 -25.74
C MET A 79 -2.06 -1.51 -24.97
N ARG A 80 -1.12 -2.35 -25.44
CA ARG A 80 0.23 -2.44 -24.85
C ARG A 80 0.97 -1.11 -24.93
N ARG A 81 0.96 -0.43 -26.09
CA ARG A 81 1.57 0.89 -26.24
C ARG A 81 0.96 1.92 -25.30
N ALA A 82 -0.36 1.88 -25.08
CA ALA A 82 -1.02 2.76 -24.11
C ALA A 82 -0.49 2.54 -22.69
N ILE A 83 -0.36 1.28 -22.25
CA ILE A 83 0.17 0.92 -20.92
C ILE A 83 1.61 1.39 -20.76
N ASP A 84 2.47 1.09 -21.74
CA ASP A 84 3.90 1.45 -21.67
C ASP A 84 4.10 2.97 -21.68
N ASP A 85 3.36 3.68 -22.53
CA ASP A 85 3.41 5.14 -22.59
C ASP A 85 2.83 5.81 -21.33
N PHE A 86 1.81 5.23 -20.71
CA PHE A 86 1.27 5.68 -19.43
C PHE A 86 2.29 5.55 -18.30
N ARG A 87 2.98 4.41 -18.21
CA ARG A 87 4.05 4.18 -17.23
C ARG A 87 5.19 5.19 -17.41
N TYR A 88 5.65 5.37 -18.64
CA TYR A 88 6.66 6.38 -18.98
C TYR A 88 6.21 7.78 -18.55
N PHE A 89 4.99 8.18 -18.87
CA PHE A 89 4.46 9.49 -18.51
C PHE A 89 4.44 9.71 -16.99
N GLU A 90 3.96 8.73 -16.22
CA GLU A 90 3.97 8.82 -14.75
C GLU A 90 5.39 8.88 -14.18
N ASP A 91 6.32 8.08 -14.71
CA ASP A 91 7.71 8.06 -14.26
C ASP A 91 8.40 9.42 -14.48
N GLU A 92 8.16 10.05 -15.63
CA GLU A 92 8.71 11.37 -15.93
C GLU A 92 8.09 12.49 -15.07
N LEU A 93 6.78 12.42 -14.82
CA LEU A 93 6.11 13.36 -13.90
C LEU A 93 6.65 13.21 -12.48
N PHE A 94 6.75 11.98 -11.98
CA PHE A 94 7.31 11.70 -10.66
C PHE A 94 8.75 12.21 -10.55
N TYR A 95 9.60 11.89 -11.52
CA TYR A 95 10.99 12.35 -11.55
C TYR A 95 11.08 13.87 -11.44
N CYS A 96 10.32 14.60 -12.27
CA CYS A 96 10.37 16.05 -12.28
C CYS A 96 9.87 16.66 -10.97
N ARG A 97 8.74 16.17 -10.42
CA ARG A 97 8.18 16.69 -9.17
C ARG A 97 9.10 16.42 -7.98
N LYS A 98 9.60 15.18 -7.86
CA LYS A 98 10.54 14.81 -6.80
C LYS A 98 11.86 15.56 -6.89
N LYS A 99 12.42 15.73 -8.09
CA LYS A 99 13.63 16.54 -8.29
C LYS A 99 13.39 17.97 -7.82
N CYS A 100 12.32 18.60 -8.28
CA CYS A 100 12.06 20.01 -8.00
C CYS A 100 11.72 20.30 -6.54
N ALA A 101 11.04 19.36 -5.85
CA ALA A 101 10.82 19.46 -4.41
C ALA A 101 12.12 19.39 -3.58
N ASN A 102 13.19 18.79 -4.11
CA ASN A 102 14.45 18.61 -3.39
C ASN A 102 15.53 19.66 -3.72
N VAL A 103 15.44 20.35 -4.86
CA VAL A 103 16.45 21.34 -5.29
C VAL A 103 16.11 22.77 -4.90
N VAL A 104 14.84 23.06 -4.62
CA VAL A 104 14.40 24.39 -4.16
C VAL A 104 14.58 24.48 -2.65
N GLU A 105 15.23 25.55 -2.19
CA GLU A 105 15.48 25.77 -0.78
C GLU A 105 14.22 26.28 -0.06
N THR A 106 13.88 25.65 1.07
CA THR A 106 12.77 26.12 1.89
C THR A 106 13.13 27.44 2.60
N PRO A 107 12.32 28.49 2.46
CA PRO A 107 12.61 29.79 3.04
C PRO A 107 12.57 29.72 4.57
N LYS A 108 13.62 30.25 5.21
CA LYS A 108 13.65 30.42 6.68
C LYS A 108 12.65 31.46 7.19
N SER A 109 12.24 32.38 6.31
CA SER A 109 11.31 33.47 6.63
C SER A 109 9.89 32.96 6.74
N THR A 110 9.15 33.41 7.75
CA THR A 110 7.71 33.14 7.90
C THR A 110 6.84 34.07 7.06
N GLN A 111 7.43 35.01 6.32
CA GLN A 111 6.69 35.93 5.45
C GLN A 111 5.99 35.18 4.30
N LYS A 112 4.71 35.50 4.08
CA LYS A 112 3.89 34.88 3.02
C LYS A 112 4.53 34.96 1.64
N LEU A 113 5.11 36.12 1.31
CA LEU A 113 5.74 36.34 0.01
C LEU A 113 6.92 35.40 -0.24
N ALA A 114 7.69 35.04 0.79
CA ALA A 114 8.79 34.09 0.66
C ALA A 114 8.29 32.67 0.31
N ARG A 115 7.19 32.23 0.92
CA ARG A 115 6.54 30.94 0.60
C ARG A 115 5.92 30.93 -0.80
N TRP A 116 5.34 32.04 -1.22
CA TRP A 116 4.84 32.18 -2.60
C TRP A 116 5.98 32.18 -3.63
N HIS A 117 7.12 32.77 -3.28
CA HIS A 117 8.31 32.73 -4.13
C HIS A 117 8.84 31.30 -4.27
N GLU A 118 8.99 30.56 -3.16
CA GLU A 118 9.34 29.13 -3.17
C GLU A 118 8.39 28.32 -4.08
N THR A 119 7.08 28.52 -3.94
CA THR A 119 6.08 27.87 -4.81
C THR A 119 6.31 28.19 -6.29
N SER A 120 6.66 29.45 -6.60
CA SER A 120 6.96 29.89 -7.96
C SER A 120 8.25 29.28 -8.51
N GLU A 121 9.27 29.11 -7.67
CA GLU A 121 10.53 28.46 -8.01
C GLU A 121 10.33 26.96 -8.30
N ILE A 122 9.55 26.27 -7.47
CA ILE A 122 9.16 24.87 -7.69
C ILE A 122 8.39 24.76 -9.01
N ALA A 123 7.40 25.62 -9.25
CA ALA A 123 6.61 25.62 -10.48
C ALA A 123 7.49 25.82 -11.73
N LEU A 124 8.40 26.79 -11.70
CA LEU A 124 9.34 27.05 -12.79
C LEU A 124 10.27 25.86 -13.04
N CYS A 125 10.77 25.24 -11.97
CA CYS A 125 11.58 24.02 -12.07
C CYS A 125 10.79 22.89 -12.74
N VAL A 126 9.56 22.63 -12.31
CA VAL A 126 8.71 21.56 -12.86
C VAL A 126 8.40 21.81 -14.33
N LEU A 127 8.06 23.04 -14.72
CA LEU A 127 7.80 23.40 -16.12
C LEU A 127 9.02 23.14 -17.01
N ARG A 128 10.21 23.58 -16.57
CA ARG A 128 11.47 23.36 -17.30
C ARG A 128 11.81 21.87 -17.37
N CYS A 129 11.65 21.14 -16.26
CA CYS A 129 11.91 19.71 -16.23
C CYS A 129 10.98 18.95 -17.17
N ARG A 130 9.67 19.23 -17.12
CA ARG A 130 8.69 18.59 -18.00
C ARG A 130 8.99 18.88 -19.47
N LYS A 131 9.29 20.13 -19.84
CA LYS A 131 9.69 20.48 -21.21
C LYS A 131 10.93 19.71 -21.67
N ASN A 132 11.91 19.50 -20.79
CA ASN A 132 13.13 18.75 -21.11
C ASN A 132 12.89 17.24 -21.21
N ARG A 133 12.02 16.68 -20.37
CA ARG A 133 11.79 15.23 -20.26
C ARG A 133 10.71 14.72 -21.22
N LEU A 134 9.67 15.53 -21.43
CA LEU A 134 8.47 15.18 -22.20
C LEU A 134 8.28 16.04 -23.47
N GLY A 135 9.17 16.99 -23.76
CA GLY A 135 9.06 17.83 -24.95
C GLY A 135 7.78 18.68 -24.96
N ASP A 136 7.08 18.71 -26.10
CA ASP A 136 5.79 19.40 -26.29
C ASP A 136 4.57 18.53 -25.98
N ARG A 137 4.78 17.39 -25.31
CA ARG A 137 3.69 16.50 -24.94
C ARG A 137 2.67 17.22 -24.05
N PRO A 138 1.36 17.14 -24.37
CA PRO A 138 0.33 17.74 -23.54
C PRO A 138 0.22 17.06 -22.17
N GLY A 139 -0.38 17.78 -21.21
CA GLY A 139 -0.84 17.15 -19.96
C GLY A 139 -2.00 16.18 -20.19
N ILE A 140 -2.58 15.68 -19.09
CA ILE A 140 -3.77 14.81 -19.13
C ILE A 140 -4.93 15.59 -19.77
N LYS A 141 -5.45 15.13 -20.91
CA LYS A 141 -6.60 15.77 -21.58
C LYS A 141 -7.92 15.32 -20.94
N LYS A 142 -8.06 14.02 -20.64
CA LYS A 142 -9.26 13.40 -20.06
C LYS A 142 -8.91 12.62 -18.81
N MET A 143 -9.32 13.14 -17.65
CA MET A 143 -9.07 12.47 -16.37
C MET A 143 -9.73 11.08 -16.28
N SER A 144 -10.87 10.87 -16.97
CA SER A 144 -11.49 9.54 -17.05
C SER A 144 -10.59 8.50 -17.71
N VAL A 145 -9.79 8.88 -18.72
CA VAL A 145 -8.85 7.96 -19.37
C VAL A 145 -7.67 7.65 -18.44
N TYR A 146 -7.20 8.64 -17.68
CA TYR A 146 -6.20 8.41 -16.63
C TYR A 146 -6.70 7.37 -15.61
N TYR A 147 -7.95 7.49 -15.15
CA TYR A 147 -8.53 6.51 -14.24
C TYR A 147 -8.73 5.14 -14.89
N ASP A 148 -9.14 5.05 -16.17
CA ASP A 148 -9.19 3.78 -16.90
C ASP A 148 -7.83 3.05 -16.90
N MET A 149 -6.72 3.79 -17.07
CA MET A 149 -5.37 3.22 -16.99
C MET A 149 -5.02 2.74 -15.58
N MET A 150 -5.28 3.57 -14.55
CA MET A 150 -5.10 3.18 -13.15
C MET A 150 -5.92 1.95 -12.78
N GLU A 151 -7.13 1.84 -13.33
CA GLU A 151 -8.07 0.75 -13.10
C GLU A 151 -7.75 -0.50 -13.92
N ARG A 152 -6.67 -0.49 -14.71
CA ARG A 152 -6.21 -1.59 -15.57
C ARG A 152 -7.22 -1.98 -16.65
N LYS A 153 -8.10 -1.07 -17.08
CA LYS A 153 -9.09 -1.34 -18.13
C LYS A 153 -8.52 -1.77 -19.49
N PRO A 154 -7.31 -1.37 -19.93
CA PRO A 154 -6.73 -1.95 -21.15
C PRO A 154 -6.69 -3.49 -21.15
N TYR A 155 -6.47 -4.11 -19.99
CA TYR A 155 -6.47 -5.57 -19.85
C TYR A 155 -7.85 -6.20 -20.05
N GLN A 156 -8.92 -5.46 -19.73
CA GLN A 156 -10.31 -5.86 -20.02
C GLN A 156 -10.55 -6.05 -21.53
N TYR A 157 -9.90 -5.24 -22.38
CA TYR A 157 -9.96 -5.43 -23.83
C TYR A 157 -8.98 -6.51 -24.30
N MET A 158 -7.75 -6.48 -23.77
CA MET A 158 -6.68 -7.37 -24.22
C MET A 158 -7.01 -8.84 -24.02
N HIS A 159 -7.69 -9.25 -22.92
CA HIS A 159 -7.99 -10.67 -22.73
C HIS A 159 -8.88 -11.25 -23.84
N ILE A 160 -9.84 -10.47 -24.33
CA ILE A 160 -10.69 -10.84 -25.45
C ILE A 160 -9.88 -10.85 -26.75
N CYS A 161 -9.03 -9.84 -26.97
CA CYS A 161 -8.20 -9.78 -28.18
C CYS A 161 -7.21 -10.95 -28.27
N TYR A 162 -6.59 -11.37 -27.16
CA TYR A 162 -5.74 -12.57 -27.15
C TYR A 162 -6.53 -13.86 -27.35
N TRP A 163 -7.68 -13.99 -26.69
CA TRP A 163 -8.56 -15.15 -26.86
C TRP A 163 -8.96 -15.33 -28.33
N LYS A 164 -9.30 -14.25 -29.03
CA LYS A 164 -9.65 -14.28 -30.45
C LYS A 164 -8.47 -14.58 -31.39
N GLN A 165 -7.24 -14.47 -30.90
CA GLN A 165 -6.01 -14.85 -31.60
C GLN A 165 -5.53 -16.27 -31.25
N ASN A 166 -6.28 -17.01 -30.43
CA ASN A 166 -5.88 -18.30 -29.85
C ASN A 166 -4.62 -18.22 -28.96
N ASP A 167 -4.32 -17.04 -28.40
CA ASP A 167 -3.28 -16.86 -27.39
C ASP A 167 -3.91 -17.02 -25.99
N PHE A 168 -4.14 -18.28 -25.61
CA PHE A 168 -4.85 -18.60 -24.38
C PHE A 168 -4.13 -18.10 -23.13
N ALA A 169 -2.82 -18.30 -23.04
CA ALA A 169 -2.03 -17.90 -21.87
C ALA A 169 -2.12 -16.38 -21.63
N GLN A 170 -1.96 -15.57 -22.68
CA GLN A 170 -2.07 -14.12 -22.54
C GLN A 170 -3.51 -13.64 -22.28
N ALA A 171 -4.52 -14.38 -22.75
CA ALA A 171 -5.90 -14.12 -22.41
C ALA A 171 -6.15 -14.31 -20.90
N VAL A 172 -5.72 -15.44 -20.34
CA VAL A 172 -5.84 -15.72 -18.89
C VAL A 172 -5.09 -14.68 -18.07
N GLN A 173 -3.83 -14.39 -18.43
CA GLN A 173 -3.01 -13.38 -17.75
C GLN A 173 -3.68 -12.00 -17.75
N SER A 174 -4.23 -11.56 -18.89
CA SER A 174 -4.88 -10.25 -18.99
C SER A 174 -6.17 -10.19 -18.18
N ALA A 175 -7.00 -11.22 -18.24
CA ALA A 175 -8.24 -11.29 -17.46
C ALA A 175 -7.94 -11.27 -15.94
N TYR A 176 -6.93 -12.03 -15.51
CA TYR A 176 -6.51 -12.05 -14.11
C TYR A 176 -5.91 -10.69 -13.66
N THR A 177 -5.08 -10.06 -14.50
CA THR A 177 -4.49 -8.74 -14.22
C THR A 177 -5.55 -7.67 -13.98
N PHE A 178 -6.64 -7.68 -14.76
CA PHE A 178 -7.80 -6.81 -14.55
C PHE A 178 -8.56 -7.17 -13.27
N LEU A 179 -8.86 -8.46 -13.06
CA LEU A 179 -9.58 -8.95 -11.87
C LEU A 179 -8.89 -8.56 -10.56
N VAL A 180 -7.56 -8.62 -10.50
CA VAL A 180 -6.79 -8.26 -9.30
C VAL A 180 -7.04 -6.81 -8.86
N ASN A 181 -7.30 -5.89 -9.79
CA ASN A 181 -7.64 -4.52 -9.45
C ASN A 181 -9.15 -4.28 -9.30
N SER A 182 -9.96 -5.16 -9.87
CA SER A 182 -11.43 -5.10 -9.88
C SER A 182 -12.09 -6.38 -9.33
N PRO A 183 -11.79 -6.81 -8.09
CA PRO A 183 -12.16 -8.15 -7.60
C PRO A 183 -13.67 -8.33 -7.36
N ASN A 184 -14.42 -7.24 -7.27
CA ASN A 184 -15.87 -7.25 -7.11
C ASN A 184 -16.63 -7.08 -8.44
N ASP A 185 -15.91 -6.95 -9.56
CA ASP A 185 -16.53 -6.82 -10.88
C ASP A 185 -17.06 -8.20 -11.33
N VAL A 186 -18.38 -8.25 -11.55
CA VAL A 186 -19.10 -9.49 -11.87
C VAL A 186 -18.64 -10.08 -13.21
N GLU A 187 -18.34 -9.23 -14.19
CA GLU A 187 -17.91 -9.66 -15.51
C GLU A 187 -16.47 -10.18 -15.48
N ALA A 188 -15.56 -9.51 -14.77
CA ALA A 188 -14.18 -9.94 -14.57
C ALA A 188 -14.11 -11.33 -13.92
N LEU A 189 -14.92 -11.54 -12.86
CA LEU A 189 -15.03 -12.85 -12.19
C LEU A 189 -15.55 -13.93 -13.15
N ALA A 190 -16.59 -13.62 -13.93
CA ALA A 190 -17.14 -14.55 -14.90
C ALA A 190 -16.13 -14.91 -16.00
N ASN A 191 -15.37 -13.92 -16.49
CA ASN A 191 -14.34 -14.10 -17.53
C ASN A 191 -13.19 -14.98 -17.04
N VAL A 192 -12.64 -14.74 -15.84
CA VAL A 192 -11.60 -15.60 -15.28
C VAL A 192 -12.12 -17.02 -15.04
N LYS A 193 -13.34 -17.15 -14.48
CA LYS A 193 -13.98 -18.47 -14.30
C LYS A 193 -14.19 -19.21 -15.62
N PHE A 194 -14.55 -18.50 -16.68
CA PHE A 194 -14.66 -19.08 -18.02
C PHE A 194 -13.33 -19.69 -18.48
N TYR A 195 -12.21 -18.97 -18.33
CA TYR A 195 -10.88 -19.46 -18.69
C TYR A 195 -10.43 -20.64 -17.81
N MET A 196 -10.70 -20.59 -16.50
CA MET A 196 -10.38 -21.68 -15.57
C MET A 196 -11.10 -23.01 -15.88
N ASN A 197 -12.21 -22.96 -16.62
CA ASN A 197 -12.96 -24.14 -17.04
C ASN A 197 -12.49 -24.71 -18.40
N GLN A 198 -11.52 -24.10 -19.07
CA GLN A 198 -10.98 -24.61 -20.32
C GLN A 198 -9.97 -25.74 -20.06
N PRO A 199 -9.86 -26.75 -20.94
CA PRO A 199 -8.96 -27.88 -20.74
C PRO A 199 -7.47 -27.49 -20.75
N GLU A 200 -7.11 -26.38 -21.39
CA GLU A 200 -5.74 -25.86 -21.46
C GLU A 200 -5.34 -25.04 -20.23
N TYR A 201 -6.24 -24.82 -19.28
CA TYR A 201 -5.97 -24.02 -18.08
C TYR A 201 -4.94 -24.68 -17.16
N ASP A 202 -3.98 -23.87 -16.72
CA ASP A 202 -3.04 -24.19 -15.65
C ASP A 202 -2.99 -23.03 -14.64
N ALA A 203 -2.90 -23.36 -13.35
CA ALA A 203 -2.90 -22.36 -12.28
C ALA A 203 -1.72 -21.37 -12.38
N SER A 204 -0.60 -21.77 -12.98
CA SER A 204 0.56 -20.90 -13.20
C SER A 204 0.29 -19.77 -14.21
N MET A 205 -0.82 -19.82 -14.96
CA MET A 205 -1.23 -18.76 -15.88
C MET A 205 -1.86 -17.54 -15.17
N LEU A 206 -2.22 -17.66 -13.89
CA LEU A 206 -2.77 -16.57 -13.07
C LEU A 206 -1.67 -15.60 -12.61
N ILE A 207 -1.15 -14.84 -13.58
CA ILE A 207 -0.07 -13.87 -13.37
C ILE A 207 -0.65 -12.46 -13.47
N ASP A 208 -0.44 -11.64 -12.43
CA ASP A 208 -0.71 -10.22 -12.50
C ASP A 208 0.46 -9.50 -13.18
N ALA A 209 0.25 -9.01 -14.40
CA ALA A 209 1.26 -8.31 -15.20
C ALA A 209 1.58 -6.89 -14.67
N GLU A 210 0.77 -6.36 -13.77
CA GLU A 210 0.95 -5.05 -13.12
C GLU A 210 1.38 -5.18 -11.65
N ARG A 211 1.73 -6.39 -11.20
CA ARG A 211 2.15 -6.64 -9.82
C ARG A 211 3.39 -5.84 -9.49
N ARG A 212 3.34 -5.06 -8.41
CA ARG A 212 4.46 -4.21 -7.99
C ARG A 212 5.39 -4.94 -7.00
N ASP A 213 6.63 -4.46 -6.91
CA ASP A 213 7.66 -5.03 -6.02
C ASP A 213 7.21 -5.22 -4.57
N TYR A 214 6.50 -4.24 -4.00
CA TYR A 214 6.05 -4.34 -2.60
C TYR A 214 5.06 -5.50 -2.41
N GLU A 215 4.18 -5.76 -3.39
CA GLU A 215 3.24 -6.89 -3.33
C GLU A 215 3.98 -8.23 -3.43
N ILE A 216 4.98 -8.32 -4.31
CA ILE A 216 5.83 -9.52 -4.44
C ILE A 216 6.47 -9.85 -3.10
N ARG A 217 7.04 -8.83 -2.44
CA ARG A 217 7.72 -8.97 -1.14
C ARG A 217 6.74 -9.28 -0.02
N PHE A 218 5.59 -8.61 -0.01
CA PHE A 218 4.54 -8.89 0.96
C PHE A 218 4.06 -10.35 0.87
N MET A 219 3.76 -10.82 -0.33
CA MET A 219 3.32 -12.20 -0.56
C MET A 219 4.40 -13.22 -0.16
N ALA A 220 5.67 -12.96 -0.48
CA ALA A 220 6.79 -13.79 -0.03
C ALA A 220 6.94 -13.81 1.51
N GLY A 221 6.64 -12.68 2.17
CA GLY A 221 6.60 -12.59 3.63
C GLY A 221 5.47 -13.43 4.24
N VAL A 222 4.27 -13.41 3.63
CA VAL A 222 3.14 -14.26 4.03
C VAL A 222 3.48 -15.74 3.84
N GLU A 223 4.05 -16.11 2.70
CA GLU A 223 4.50 -17.49 2.44
C GLU A 223 5.55 -17.94 3.47
N ALA A 224 6.51 -17.08 3.81
CA ALA A 224 7.52 -17.38 4.83
C ALA A 224 6.90 -17.51 6.23
N TYR A 225 5.90 -16.69 6.56
CA TYR A 225 5.14 -16.78 7.80
C TYR A 225 4.40 -18.12 7.91
N GLU A 226 3.70 -18.53 6.87
CA GLU A 226 2.96 -19.80 6.81
C GLU A 226 3.90 -21.01 6.92
N ASN A 227 5.08 -20.93 6.29
CA ASN A 227 6.11 -21.95 6.37
C ASN A 227 6.97 -21.89 7.65
N GLN A 228 6.66 -20.96 8.57
CA GLN A 228 7.41 -20.75 9.83
C GLN A 228 8.90 -20.42 9.62
N ASP A 229 9.27 -19.91 8.45
CA ASP A 229 10.60 -19.35 8.18
C ASP A 229 10.63 -17.92 8.75
N TRP A 230 10.79 -17.82 10.07
CA TRP A 230 10.69 -16.54 10.77
C TRP A 230 11.75 -15.53 10.35
N GLN A 231 12.93 -15.99 9.94
CA GLN A 231 14.00 -15.10 9.51
C GLN A 231 13.67 -14.49 8.14
N ARG A 232 13.21 -15.31 7.18
CA ARG A 232 12.75 -14.82 5.88
C ARG A 232 11.48 -13.97 6.02
N CYS A 233 10.56 -14.33 6.93
CA CYS A 233 9.37 -13.53 7.23
C CYS A 233 9.75 -12.08 7.56
N VAL A 234 10.64 -11.87 8.55
CA VAL A 234 11.09 -10.52 8.92
C VAL A 234 11.71 -9.81 7.71
N GLN A 235 12.61 -10.48 7.00
CA GLN A 235 13.32 -9.87 5.86
C GLN A 235 12.37 -9.42 4.75
N GLU A 236 11.45 -10.27 4.31
CA GLU A 236 10.55 -9.94 3.21
C GLU A 236 9.54 -8.86 3.60
N PHE A 237 9.02 -8.84 4.84
CA PHE A 237 8.14 -7.76 5.28
C PHE A 237 8.87 -6.43 5.50
N GLU A 238 10.12 -6.41 5.97
CA GLU A 238 10.90 -5.17 6.07
C GLU A 238 11.18 -4.57 4.68
N ILE A 239 11.57 -5.41 3.71
CA ILE A 239 11.77 -4.98 2.32
C ILE A 239 10.44 -4.52 1.72
N SER A 240 9.35 -5.27 1.95
CA SER A 240 8.01 -4.90 1.51
C SER A 240 7.61 -3.52 2.03
N LEU A 241 7.78 -3.26 3.32
CA LEU A 241 7.45 -1.97 3.95
C LEU A 241 8.27 -0.83 3.33
N GLU A 242 9.57 -1.04 3.10
CA GLU A 242 10.40 -0.04 2.42
C GLU A 242 9.86 0.27 1.02
N LYS A 243 9.53 -0.76 0.24
CA LYS A 243 8.96 -0.62 -1.10
C LYS A 243 7.57 0.01 -1.07
N THR A 244 6.74 -0.30 -0.10
CA THR A 244 5.44 0.35 0.12
C THR A 244 5.62 1.86 0.34
N LEU A 245 6.57 2.27 1.18
CA LEU A 245 6.81 3.70 1.43
C LEU A 245 7.36 4.43 0.19
N GLN A 246 8.17 3.75 -0.64
CA GLN A 246 8.60 4.29 -1.94
C GLN A 246 7.43 4.45 -2.92
N GLN A 247 6.50 3.49 -2.95
CA GLN A 247 5.31 3.56 -3.79
C GLN A 247 4.31 4.62 -3.30
N ASP A 248 4.19 4.79 -1.99
CA ASP A 248 3.39 5.86 -1.39
C ASP A 248 3.95 7.23 -1.78
N GLU A 249 5.26 7.44 -1.64
CA GLU A 249 5.93 8.66 -2.10
C GLU A 249 5.65 8.94 -3.58
N LYS A 250 5.82 7.93 -4.45
CA LYS A 250 5.51 8.06 -5.89
C LYS A 250 4.06 8.48 -6.12
N CYS A 251 3.11 7.79 -5.48
CA CYS A 251 1.69 8.09 -5.59
C CYS A 251 1.39 9.55 -5.19
N ARG A 252 1.99 10.01 -4.08
CA ARG A 252 1.76 11.35 -3.54
C ARG A 252 2.26 12.45 -4.48
N TYR A 253 3.43 12.27 -5.08
CA TYR A 253 3.91 13.20 -6.13
C TYR A 253 3.04 13.15 -7.39
N LEU A 254 2.41 12.02 -7.71
CA LEU A 254 1.50 11.91 -8.87
C LEU A 254 0.15 12.60 -8.65
N CYS A 255 -0.14 13.08 -7.44
CA CYS A 255 -1.39 13.77 -7.11
C CYS A 255 -1.44 15.27 -7.48
N GLU A 256 -0.31 15.91 -7.79
CA GLU A 256 -0.23 17.38 -8.00
C GLU A 256 -1.08 17.93 -9.16
N ASP A 257 -1.55 17.08 -10.08
CA ASP A 257 -2.45 17.44 -11.18
C ASP A 257 -3.83 16.78 -11.09
N LYS A 258 -4.18 16.23 -9.92
CA LYS A 258 -5.49 15.61 -9.64
C LYS A 258 -6.44 16.61 -8.99
N ILE A 259 -6.67 17.71 -9.70
CA ILE A 259 -7.58 18.78 -9.30
C ILE A 259 -8.99 18.43 -9.79
N ASP A 260 -9.97 18.51 -8.89
CA ASP A 260 -11.38 18.50 -9.27
C ASP A 260 -11.79 19.89 -9.74
N TRP A 261 -11.78 20.10 -11.06
CA TRP A 261 -12.13 21.38 -11.67
C TRP A 261 -13.61 21.75 -11.49
N ALA A 262 -14.50 20.79 -11.20
CA ALA A 262 -15.90 21.10 -10.89
C ALA A 262 -16.02 21.88 -9.56
N SER A 263 -15.11 21.63 -8.62
CA SER A 263 -15.03 22.33 -7.33
C SER A 263 -14.34 23.71 -7.41
N VAL A 264 -13.88 24.11 -8.59
CA VAL A 264 -13.12 25.35 -8.85
C VAL A 264 -13.95 26.36 -9.66
N ASP A 265 -15.00 25.92 -10.35
CA ASP A 265 -15.78 26.77 -11.24
C ASP A 265 -16.67 27.78 -10.48
N GLY A 266 -16.77 29.01 -10.99
CA GLY A 266 -17.74 30.01 -10.51
C GLY A 266 -17.34 30.92 -9.34
N ASN A 267 -16.14 30.79 -8.75
CA ASN A 267 -15.68 31.69 -7.68
C ASN A 267 -14.40 32.45 -8.05
N PRO A 268 -14.39 33.81 -8.11
CA PRO A 268 -13.20 34.58 -8.46
C PRO A 268 -12.20 34.74 -7.30
N GLU A 269 -12.55 34.37 -6.07
CA GLU A 269 -11.70 34.57 -4.88
C GLU A 269 -10.55 33.56 -4.82
N ILE A 270 -9.32 34.08 -4.82
CA ILE A 270 -8.12 33.26 -4.94
C ILE A 270 -7.95 32.24 -3.80
N GLU A 271 -8.31 32.60 -2.56
CA GLU A 271 -8.16 31.69 -1.42
C GLU A 271 -9.21 30.57 -1.44
N VAL A 272 -10.41 30.84 -1.99
CA VAL A 272 -11.43 29.81 -2.21
C VAL A 272 -10.94 28.82 -3.26
N LEU A 273 -10.49 29.33 -4.43
CA LEU A 273 -9.93 28.51 -5.50
C LEU A 273 -8.74 27.67 -5.01
N SER A 274 -7.82 28.31 -4.28
CA SER A 274 -6.62 27.65 -3.78
C SER A 274 -6.95 26.56 -2.75
N THR A 275 -7.96 26.78 -1.90
CA THR A 275 -8.44 25.77 -0.96
C THR A 275 -8.99 24.56 -1.72
N SER A 276 -9.90 24.75 -2.67
CA SER A 276 -10.50 23.67 -3.46
C SER A 276 -9.45 22.83 -4.23
N MET A 277 -8.45 23.50 -4.83
CA MET A 277 -7.34 22.83 -5.51
C MET A 277 -6.46 22.02 -4.54
N ARG A 278 -6.07 22.62 -3.40
CA ARG A 278 -5.23 21.95 -2.39
C ARG A 278 -5.94 20.76 -1.76
N SER A 279 -7.22 20.88 -1.43
CA SER A 279 -8.01 19.78 -0.88
C SER A 279 -8.12 18.61 -1.85
N SER A 280 -8.25 18.87 -3.16
CA SER A 280 -8.23 17.81 -4.17
C SER A 280 -6.90 17.04 -4.18
N ILE A 281 -5.77 17.77 -4.16
CA ILE A 281 -4.42 17.18 -4.12
C ILE A 281 -4.20 16.40 -2.82
N ILE A 282 -4.51 17.01 -1.67
CA ILE A 282 -4.33 16.38 -0.35
C ILE A 282 -5.21 15.14 -0.20
N ARG A 283 -6.46 15.16 -0.70
CA ARG A 283 -7.33 13.98 -0.71
C ARG A 283 -6.73 12.84 -1.53
N CYS A 284 -6.16 13.16 -2.70
CA CYS A 284 -5.45 12.18 -3.51
C CYS A 284 -4.24 11.59 -2.75
N GLN A 285 -3.43 12.44 -2.10
CA GLN A 285 -2.24 12.04 -1.34
C GLN A 285 -2.61 11.17 -0.12
N HIS A 286 -3.61 11.59 0.66
CA HIS A 286 -4.07 10.88 1.84
C HIS A 286 -4.56 9.45 1.52
N ASN A 287 -5.16 9.28 0.35
CA ASN A 287 -5.68 8.00 -0.14
C ASN A 287 -4.62 7.10 -0.81
N CYS A 288 -3.34 7.49 -0.88
CA CYS A 288 -2.31 6.67 -1.51
C CYS A 288 -2.10 5.32 -0.79
N LEU A 289 -1.89 5.32 0.52
CA LEU A 289 -1.75 4.07 1.30
C LEU A 289 -3.02 3.21 1.29
N TYR A 290 -4.22 3.82 1.21
CA TYR A 290 -5.45 3.08 1.03
C TYR A 290 -5.43 2.31 -0.30
N ARG A 291 -5.04 2.96 -1.39
CA ARG A 291 -4.93 2.33 -2.72
C ARG A 291 -3.88 1.21 -2.76
N LEU A 292 -2.75 1.39 -2.07
CA LEU A 292 -1.71 0.36 -1.96
C LEU A 292 -2.13 -0.83 -1.08
N GLY A 293 -3.16 -0.67 -0.24
CA GLY A 293 -3.68 -1.75 0.62
C GLY A 293 -4.41 -2.87 -0.13
N ARG A 294 -4.53 -2.82 -1.45
CA ARG A 294 -5.02 -3.94 -2.26
C ARG A 294 -3.84 -4.78 -2.74
N ILE A 295 -3.72 -5.99 -2.21
CA ILE A 295 -2.65 -6.95 -2.55
C ILE A 295 -3.30 -8.17 -3.17
N ASN A 296 -2.93 -8.49 -4.42
CA ASN A 296 -3.42 -9.66 -5.14
C ASN A 296 -4.96 -9.81 -5.10
N GLY A 297 -5.71 -8.72 -5.29
CA GLY A 297 -7.18 -8.74 -5.27
C GLY A 297 -7.82 -8.55 -3.90
N HIS A 298 -7.06 -8.67 -2.81
CA HIS A 298 -7.59 -8.58 -1.46
C HIS A 298 -7.22 -7.26 -0.80
N TYR A 299 -8.20 -6.60 -0.18
CA TYR A 299 -7.95 -5.40 0.61
C TYR A 299 -7.52 -5.81 2.03
N VAL A 300 -6.28 -5.49 2.41
CA VAL A 300 -5.69 -5.87 3.69
C VAL A 300 -5.93 -4.84 4.80
N GLY A 301 -6.61 -3.73 4.53
CA GLY A 301 -6.84 -2.65 5.50
C GLY A 301 -5.65 -1.69 5.59
N HIS A 302 -5.25 -1.35 6.81
CA HIS A 302 -4.13 -0.45 7.07
C HIS A 302 -2.79 -1.13 6.75
N LEU A 303 -2.35 -1.06 5.49
CA LEU A 303 -1.18 -1.79 5.00
C LEU A 303 0.08 -1.65 5.88
N ILE A 304 0.39 -0.46 6.38
CA ILE A 304 1.55 -0.26 7.28
C ILE A 304 1.35 -1.02 8.60
N ALA A 305 0.15 -0.97 9.19
CA ALA A 305 -0.17 -1.73 10.40
C ALA A 305 0.00 -3.24 10.15
N VAL A 306 -0.49 -3.75 9.02
CA VAL A 306 -0.38 -5.18 8.68
C VAL A 306 1.08 -5.64 8.59
N HIS A 307 1.98 -4.84 8.02
CA HIS A 307 3.43 -5.15 8.06
C HIS A 307 3.94 -5.31 9.49
N PHE A 308 3.50 -4.44 10.41
CA PHE A 308 3.87 -4.51 11.82
C PHE A 308 3.19 -5.64 12.59
N GLU A 309 2.00 -6.07 12.17
CA GLU A 309 1.34 -7.27 12.72
C GLU A 309 2.16 -8.52 12.43
N TYR A 310 2.56 -8.72 11.17
CA TYR A 310 3.39 -9.87 10.79
C TYR A 310 4.79 -9.80 11.39
N THR A 311 5.49 -8.67 11.29
CA THR A 311 6.84 -8.54 11.82
C THR A 311 6.87 -8.67 13.34
N HIS A 312 5.87 -8.15 14.07
CA HIS A 312 5.72 -8.38 15.51
C HIS A 312 5.78 -9.87 15.85
N PHE A 313 4.96 -10.68 15.17
CA PHE A 313 4.91 -12.11 15.45
C PHE A 313 6.21 -12.82 15.06
N CYS A 314 6.77 -12.49 13.88
CA CYS A 314 8.03 -13.10 13.43
C CYS A 314 9.21 -12.74 14.35
N HIS A 315 9.31 -11.50 14.82
CA HIS A 315 10.29 -11.10 15.85
C HIS A 315 10.07 -11.84 17.17
N PHE A 316 8.81 -12.00 17.60
CA PHE A 316 8.48 -12.76 18.81
C PHE A 316 8.94 -14.22 18.72
N GLN A 317 8.72 -14.88 17.57
CA GLN A 317 9.18 -16.25 17.35
C GLN A 317 10.71 -16.36 17.39
N LEU A 318 11.42 -15.38 16.83
CA LEU A 318 12.87 -15.27 16.88
C LEU A 318 13.43 -14.84 18.25
N LYS A 319 12.58 -14.66 19.27
CA LYS A 319 12.95 -14.16 20.62
C LYS A 319 13.58 -12.76 20.60
N ARG A 320 13.27 -11.96 19.59
CA ARG A 320 13.69 -10.56 19.46
C ARG A 320 12.68 -9.64 20.12
N GLY A 321 12.66 -9.65 21.46
CA GLY A 321 11.63 -8.95 22.25
C GLY A 321 11.60 -7.43 22.05
N SER A 322 12.75 -6.79 21.86
CA SER A 322 12.83 -5.35 21.59
C SER A 322 12.17 -4.99 20.25
N ASP A 323 12.50 -5.74 19.19
CA ASP A 323 11.95 -5.52 17.86
C ASP A 323 10.44 -5.80 17.83
N ALA A 324 10.00 -6.86 18.53
CA ALA A 324 8.57 -7.16 18.68
C ALA A 324 7.81 -6.02 19.41
N ALA A 325 8.40 -5.42 20.45
CA ALA A 325 7.80 -4.30 21.16
C ALA A 325 7.75 -3.02 20.32
N GLN A 326 8.79 -2.73 19.53
CA GLN A 326 8.79 -1.60 18.61
C GLN A 326 7.79 -1.82 17.45
N ALA A 327 7.65 -3.04 16.93
CA ALA A 327 6.63 -3.36 15.93
C ALA A 327 5.21 -3.11 16.47
N VAL A 328 4.93 -3.52 17.71
CA VAL A 328 3.67 -3.20 18.41
C VAL A 328 3.46 -1.69 18.50
N ALA A 329 4.48 -0.93 18.89
CA ALA A 329 4.38 0.52 18.99
C ALA A 329 4.12 1.19 17.63
N ASN A 330 4.78 0.73 16.57
CA ASN A 330 4.54 1.22 15.20
C ASN A 330 3.13 0.87 14.70
N TYR A 331 2.63 -0.34 14.99
CA TYR A 331 1.27 -0.77 14.62
C TYR A 331 0.21 0.18 15.20
N LEU A 332 0.33 0.48 16.49
CA LEU A 332 -0.66 1.25 17.24
C LEU A 332 -0.78 2.73 16.80
N LEU A 333 0.11 3.21 15.92
CA LEU A 333 -0.03 4.50 15.24
C LEU A 333 -1.07 4.47 14.11
N PHE A 334 -1.45 3.31 13.59
CA PHE A 334 -2.33 3.22 12.41
C PHE A 334 -3.60 2.39 12.64
N ASP A 335 -3.60 1.49 13.61
CA ASP A 335 -4.75 0.65 13.93
C ASP A 335 -4.80 0.40 15.45
N ASP A 336 -6.01 0.38 15.99
CA ASP A 336 -6.27 0.31 17.42
C ASP A 336 -6.71 -1.10 17.91
N ASN A 337 -6.36 -2.14 17.11
CA ASN A 337 -6.78 -3.53 17.30
C ASN A 337 -6.59 -4.02 18.75
N PRO A 338 -7.66 -4.54 19.38
CA PRO A 338 -7.59 -5.07 20.74
C PRO A 338 -6.46 -6.08 20.95
N LEU A 339 -6.17 -6.95 19.98
CA LEU A 339 -5.10 -7.93 20.10
C LEU A 339 -3.71 -7.30 20.18
N MET A 340 -3.46 -6.21 19.44
CA MET A 340 -2.17 -5.55 19.48
C MET A 340 -1.97 -4.78 20.79
N ARG A 341 -3.03 -4.13 21.29
CA ARG A 341 -3.03 -3.53 22.63
C ARG A 341 -2.81 -4.60 23.70
N ARG A 342 -3.47 -5.75 23.61
CA ARG A 342 -3.24 -6.89 24.52
C ARG A 342 -1.77 -7.32 24.51
N ASN A 343 -1.15 -7.39 23.33
CA ASN A 343 0.27 -7.75 23.21
C ASN A 343 1.17 -6.72 23.90
N LYS A 344 0.88 -5.42 23.71
CA LYS A 344 1.58 -4.34 24.44
C LYS A 344 1.44 -4.51 25.95
N HIS A 345 0.22 -4.71 26.44
CA HIS A 345 -0.07 -4.92 27.87
C HIS A 345 0.74 -6.11 28.43
N PHE A 346 0.66 -7.26 27.77
CA PHE A 346 1.37 -8.48 28.17
C PHE A 346 2.88 -8.27 28.24
N TYR A 347 3.47 -7.62 27.24
CA TYR A 347 4.90 -7.34 27.22
C TYR A 347 5.32 -6.28 28.23
N MET A 348 4.49 -5.26 28.49
CA MET A 348 4.74 -4.27 29.53
C MET A 348 4.80 -4.91 30.91
N GLU A 349 3.86 -5.81 31.23
CA GLU A 349 3.88 -6.55 32.50
C GLU A 349 5.09 -7.47 32.61
N LYS A 350 5.42 -8.17 31.52
CA LYS A 350 6.51 -9.14 31.49
C LYS A 350 7.90 -8.51 31.58
N TYR A 351 8.13 -7.41 30.87
CA TYR A 351 9.47 -6.81 30.73
C TYR A 351 9.68 -5.60 31.62
N GLN A 352 8.61 -4.91 32.04
CA GLN A 352 8.67 -3.69 32.87
C GLN A 352 9.60 -2.61 32.31
N LYS A 353 9.65 -2.51 30.98
CA LYS A 353 10.51 -1.59 30.22
C LYS A 353 9.66 -0.81 29.21
N PRO A 354 8.94 0.24 29.64
CA PRO A 354 8.06 1.01 28.77
C PRO A 354 8.79 1.64 27.57
N GLN A 355 10.09 1.93 27.70
CA GLN A 355 10.94 2.48 26.64
C GLN A 355 11.10 1.55 25.42
N LEU A 356 10.76 0.26 25.55
CA LEU A 356 10.76 -0.67 24.40
C LEU A 356 9.61 -0.39 23.43
N PHE A 357 8.58 0.33 23.86
CA PHE A 357 7.40 0.71 23.06
C PHE A 357 7.56 2.10 22.45
N ALA A 358 8.74 2.40 21.91
CA ALA A 358 8.98 3.61 21.15
C ALA A 358 8.83 3.30 19.65
N PRO A 359 7.87 3.93 18.94
CA PRO A 359 7.81 3.82 17.49
C PRO A 359 9.08 4.35 16.84
N SER A 360 9.36 3.86 15.64
CA SER A 360 10.52 4.32 14.87
C SER A 360 10.26 5.69 14.24
N GLU A 361 11.30 6.54 14.21
CA GLU A 361 11.23 7.91 13.68
C GLU A 361 10.66 7.98 12.26
N LYS A 362 11.03 7.03 11.38
CA LYS A 362 10.53 6.97 10.00
C LYS A 362 9.00 6.81 9.96
N ILE A 363 8.45 6.02 10.88
CA ILE A 363 7.03 5.67 10.92
C ILE A 363 6.23 6.75 11.64
N ILE A 364 6.82 7.40 12.65
CA ILE A 364 6.27 8.61 13.28
C ILE A 364 5.99 9.67 12.21
N LYS A 365 6.96 9.98 11.35
CA LYS A 365 6.78 10.98 10.27
C LYS A 365 5.63 10.65 9.33
N VAL A 366 5.45 9.37 8.99
CA VAL A 366 4.34 8.92 8.15
C VAL A 366 3.01 9.10 8.88
N HIS A 367 2.94 8.74 10.17
CA HIS A 367 1.75 8.94 10.99
C HIS A 367 1.39 10.43 11.12
N GLU A 368 2.36 11.27 11.48
CA GLU A 368 2.18 12.71 11.64
C GLU A 368 1.65 13.36 10.36
N GLN A 369 2.27 13.06 9.21
CA GLN A 369 1.82 13.57 7.91
C GLN A 369 0.34 13.22 7.67
N ARG A 370 -0.06 11.97 7.94
CA ARG A 370 -1.44 11.52 7.69
C ARG A 370 -2.45 12.13 8.64
N GLU A 371 -2.12 12.27 9.92
CA GLU A 371 -3.02 12.89 10.89
C GLU A 371 -3.24 14.38 10.59
N LEU A 372 -2.19 15.08 10.14
CA LEU A 372 -2.32 16.47 9.72
C LEU A 372 -3.14 16.61 8.42
N GLU A 373 -2.93 15.74 7.44
CA GLU A 373 -3.77 15.71 6.22
C GLU A 373 -5.23 15.45 6.54
N LYS A 374 -5.52 14.46 7.39
CA LYS A 374 -6.87 14.14 7.83
C LYS A 374 -7.51 15.33 8.53
N ARG A 375 -6.79 15.98 9.46
CA ARG A 375 -7.26 17.17 10.17
C ARG A 375 -7.58 18.32 9.20
N TYR A 376 -6.75 18.53 8.18
CA TYR A 376 -6.99 19.52 7.14
C TYR A 376 -8.23 19.18 6.29
N LEU A 377 -8.35 17.93 5.82
CA LEU A 377 -9.49 17.47 5.03
C LEU A 377 -10.79 17.55 5.83
N ASP A 378 -10.78 17.10 7.09
CA ASP A 378 -11.92 17.18 8.00
C ASP A 378 -12.42 18.63 8.15
N PHE A 379 -11.51 19.59 8.27
CA PHE A 379 -11.88 21.01 8.31
C PHE A 379 -12.55 21.45 7.02
N VAL A 380 -11.94 21.18 5.86
CA VAL A 380 -12.49 21.62 4.57
C VAL A 380 -13.85 20.96 4.29
N GLU A 381 -13.95 19.65 4.48
CA GLU A 381 -15.16 18.88 4.15
C GLU A 381 -16.34 19.19 5.08
N LYS A 382 -16.08 19.59 6.34
CA LYS A 382 -17.14 20.00 7.27
C LYS A 382 -17.53 21.47 7.14
N ARG A 383 -16.57 22.36 6.89
CA ARG A 383 -16.80 23.82 6.92
C ARG A 383 -17.22 24.41 5.57
N PHE A 384 -16.80 23.81 4.46
CA PHE A 384 -17.11 24.30 3.11
C PHE A 384 -18.29 23.57 2.46
N GLN A 385 -18.99 22.72 3.22
CA GLN A 385 -20.17 22.01 2.73
C GLN A 385 -21.40 22.93 2.73
N VAL A 386 -21.84 23.35 1.55
CA VAL A 386 -23.12 24.06 1.39
C VAL A 386 -24.28 23.07 1.45
N LYS A 387 -25.26 23.33 2.32
CA LYS A 387 -26.53 22.59 2.38
C LYS A 387 -27.67 23.58 2.33
N ASP A 388 -28.67 23.31 1.49
CA ASP A 388 -29.83 24.18 1.32
C ASP A 388 -29.44 25.65 1.02
N ASP A 389 -28.40 25.83 0.20
CA ASP A 389 -27.77 27.12 -0.14
C ASP A 389 -27.19 27.92 1.05
N GLU A 390 -27.03 27.28 2.21
CA GLU A 390 -26.43 27.87 3.41
C GLU A 390 -25.12 27.18 3.79
N PHE A 391 -24.18 27.99 4.32
CA PHE A 391 -22.99 27.49 4.97
C PHE A 391 -23.31 27.04 6.41
N PRO A 392 -22.54 26.08 6.96
CA PRO A 392 -22.63 25.76 8.38
C PRO A 392 -22.39 27.01 9.22
N PRO A 393 -23.07 27.16 10.38
CA PRO A 393 -22.83 28.28 11.28
C PRO A 393 -21.35 28.38 11.65
N GLU A 394 -20.85 29.61 11.66
CA GLU A 394 -19.50 29.95 12.10
C GLU A 394 -19.25 29.43 13.52
N GLN A 395 -18.07 28.86 13.73
CA GLN A 395 -17.65 28.31 15.02
C GLN A 395 -16.35 28.96 15.49
N ALA A 396 -16.14 28.98 16.80
CA ALA A 396 -14.97 29.63 17.40
C ALA A 396 -13.63 29.00 16.98
N ASP A 397 -13.65 27.73 16.53
CA ASP A 397 -12.48 27.03 16.00
C ASP A 397 -12.14 27.40 14.55
N ASP A 398 -13.03 28.05 13.80
CA ASP A 398 -12.78 28.49 12.42
C ASP A 398 -11.63 29.52 12.31
N HIS A 399 -11.37 30.23 13.41
CA HIS A 399 -10.34 31.28 13.51
C HIS A 399 -9.07 30.82 14.22
N LYS A 400 -9.00 29.56 14.64
CA LYS A 400 -7.83 29.04 15.35
C LYS A 400 -6.74 28.62 14.39
N SER A 401 -5.48 28.75 14.83
CA SER A 401 -4.35 28.23 14.07
C SER A 401 -4.47 26.71 13.90
N PHE A 402 -4.04 26.23 12.74
CA PHE A 402 -3.95 24.80 12.46
C PHE A 402 -3.03 24.12 13.49
N GLN A 403 -3.58 23.19 14.27
CA GLN A 403 -2.82 22.43 15.26
C GLN A 403 -1.89 21.48 14.53
N THR A 404 -0.59 21.58 14.79
CA THR A 404 0.44 20.74 14.15
C THR A 404 0.91 19.61 15.04
N GLU A 405 0.59 19.66 16.33
CA GLU A 405 0.92 18.60 17.27
C GLU A 405 0.07 17.36 17.00
N VAL A 406 0.76 16.22 16.91
CA VAL A 406 0.17 14.89 16.77
C VAL A 406 0.59 14.07 17.99
N PRO A 407 -0.33 13.75 18.91
CA PRO A 407 -0.02 12.93 20.08
C PRO A 407 0.44 11.53 19.66
N LEU A 408 1.62 11.11 20.15
CA LEU A 408 2.15 9.76 19.91
C LEU A 408 1.88 8.80 21.08
N ASN A 409 1.37 9.34 22.19
CA ASN A 409 1.11 8.55 23.38
C ASN A 409 -0.15 7.71 23.20
N ASP A 410 -0.04 6.44 23.55
CA ASP A 410 -1.18 5.53 23.62
C ASP A 410 -1.93 5.76 24.94
N GLU A 411 -3.03 6.50 24.87
CA GLU A 411 -3.88 6.86 26.01
C GLU A 411 -4.87 5.74 26.40
N PHE A 412 -4.73 4.55 25.83
CA PHE A 412 -5.62 3.43 26.11
C PHE A 412 -5.60 3.02 27.61
N PRO A 413 -6.75 2.83 28.26
CA PRO A 413 -6.84 2.56 29.70
C PRO A 413 -6.54 1.09 30.03
N TYR A 414 -5.28 0.67 29.88
CA TYR A 414 -4.85 -0.73 30.11
C TYR A 414 -5.29 -1.31 31.47
N ALA A 415 -5.25 -0.51 32.53
CA ALA A 415 -5.61 -0.94 33.88
C ALA A 415 -7.12 -1.22 34.07
N ALA A 416 -7.98 -0.75 33.15
CA ALA A 416 -9.41 -0.98 33.21
C ALA A 416 -9.79 -2.42 32.84
N VAL A 417 -9.00 -3.09 31.98
CA VAL A 417 -9.34 -4.43 31.46
C VAL A 417 -9.34 -5.50 32.55
N PRO A 418 -8.31 -5.61 33.43
CA PRO A 418 -8.35 -6.54 34.56
C PRO A 418 -9.41 -6.20 35.63
N SER A 419 -10.05 -5.04 35.53
CA SER A 419 -11.09 -4.57 36.47
C SER A 419 -12.52 -4.77 35.94
N LEU A 420 -12.68 -5.34 34.74
CA LEU A 420 -14.00 -5.53 34.11
C LEU A 420 -14.89 -6.48 34.92
N LEU A 421 -14.30 -7.50 35.54
CA LEU A 421 -15.01 -8.52 36.33
C LEU A 421 -14.38 -8.73 37.70
N LYS A 422 -15.23 -8.95 38.70
CA LYS A 422 -14.83 -9.44 40.02
C LYS A 422 -14.87 -10.97 40.07
N ALA A 423 -14.09 -11.57 40.97
CA ALA A 423 -14.04 -13.04 41.13
C ALA A 423 -15.42 -13.73 41.26
N GLY A 424 -16.37 -13.11 41.98
CA GLY A 424 -17.73 -13.62 42.10
C GLY A 424 -18.56 -13.53 40.81
N GLU A 425 -18.29 -12.54 39.97
CA GLU A 425 -18.93 -12.35 38.66
C GLU A 425 -18.42 -13.40 37.66
N CYS A 426 -17.09 -13.65 37.63
CA CYS A 426 -16.50 -14.74 36.85
C CYS A 426 -17.12 -16.11 37.20
N LYS A 427 -17.22 -16.43 38.50
CA LYS A 427 -17.90 -17.66 38.96
C LYS A 427 -19.34 -17.77 38.46
N THR A 428 -20.05 -16.65 38.41
CA THR A 428 -21.44 -16.61 37.95
C THR A 428 -21.53 -16.84 36.44
N LEU A 429 -20.69 -16.17 35.65
CA LEU A 429 -20.65 -16.32 34.18
C LEU A 429 -20.18 -17.71 33.73
N ARG A 430 -19.37 -18.41 34.54
CA ARG A 430 -18.97 -19.80 34.30
C ARG A 430 -20.09 -20.83 34.44
N SER A 431 -21.22 -20.45 35.04
CA SER A 431 -22.35 -21.37 35.23
C SER A 431 -22.85 -21.88 33.88
N THR A 432 -22.95 -23.20 33.73
CA THR A 432 -23.51 -23.86 32.54
C THR A 432 -25.00 -23.55 32.33
N PHE A 433 -25.70 -23.06 33.35
CA PHE A 433 -27.11 -22.70 33.27
C PHE A 433 -27.28 -21.20 32.99
N ALA A 434 -27.92 -20.89 31.85
CA ALA A 434 -28.35 -19.55 31.50
C ALA A 434 -29.55 -19.13 32.37
N THR A 435 -29.29 -18.46 33.48
CA THR A 435 -30.29 -17.87 34.37
C THR A 435 -30.55 -16.41 34.01
N ALA A 436 -31.61 -15.80 34.56
CA ALA A 436 -31.84 -14.37 34.42
C ALA A 436 -30.64 -13.54 34.93
N THR A 437 -30.00 -14.01 36.01
CA THR A 437 -28.81 -13.40 36.61
C THR A 437 -27.60 -13.47 35.68
N THR A 438 -27.33 -14.61 35.04
CA THR A 438 -26.18 -14.72 34.12
C THR A 438 -26.39 -13.89 32.85
N LYS A 439 -27.63 -13.82 32.33
CA LYS A 439 -27.97 -12.93 31.21
C LYS A 439 -27.81 -11.45 31.57
N ALA A 440 -28.28 -11.04 32.74
CA ALA A 440 -28.12 -9.67 33.23
C ALA A 440 -26.64 -9.30 33.41
N LEU A 441 -25.84 -10.22 33.96
CA LEU A 441 -24.41 -10.02 34.15
C LEU A 441 -23.63 -9.98 32.83
N ALA A 442 -24.01 -10.78 31.83
CA ALA A 442 -23.42 -10.73 30.49
C ALA A 442 -23.72 -9.39 29.78
N ALA A 443 -24.95 -8.87 29.94
CA ALA A 443 -25.32 -7.55 29.45
C ALA A 443 -24.54 -6.43 30.15
N GLU A 444 -24.38 -6.54 31.48
CA GLU A 444 -23.58 -5.60 32.27
C GLU A 444 -22.09 -5.64 31.91
N LEU A 445 -21.51 -6.84 31.72
CA LEU A 445 -20.14 -6.99 31.21
C LEU A 445 -20.00 -6.30 29.85
N THR A 446 -20.95 -6.50 28.94
CA THR A 446 -20.95 -5.84 27.63
C THR A 446 -21.00 -4.32 27.76
N ARG A 447 -21.80 -3.79 28.70
CA ARG A 447 -21.84 -2.36 29.01
C ARG A 447 -20.47 -1.84 29.46
N ARG A 448 -19.78 -2.55 30.37
CA ARG A 448 -18.43 -2.19 30.85
C ARG A 448 -17.38 -2.28 29.75
N VAL A 449 -17.41 -3.34 28.94
CA VAL A 449 -16.52 -3.48 27.78
C VAL A 449 -16.71 -2.32 26.80
N ARG A 450 -17.95 -1.85 26.59
CA ARG A 450 -18.26 -0.69 25.74
C ARG A 450 -17.73 0.65 26.26
N GLU A 451 -17.43 0.77 27.55
CA GLU A 451 -16.76 1.97 28.08
C GLU A 451 -15.32 2.07 27.57
N ILE A 452 -14.69 0.93 27.24
CA ILE A 452 -13.32 0.84 26.71
C ILE A 452 -13.33 0.72 25.18
N TRP A 453 -14.24 -0.08 24.63
CA TRP A 453 -14.42 -0.33 23.20
C TRP A 453 -15.87 -0.08 22.78
N PRO A 454 -16.21 1.15 22.34
CA PRO A 454 -17.61 1.57 22.13
C PRO A 454 -18.42 0.70 21.16
N ARG A 455 -17.76 0.01 20.23
CA ARG A 455 -18.39 -0.85 19.20
C ARG A 455 -18.30 -2.34 19.53
N ALA A 456 -17.95 -2.70 20.76
CA ALA A 456 -17.88 -4.09 21.19
C ALA A 456 -19.28 -4.72 21.32
N GLU A 457 -19.41 -5.94 20.84
CA GLU A 457 -20.59 -6.77 20.96
C GLU A 457 -20.22 -8.13 21.56
N LEU A 458 -21.05 -8.66 22.45
CA LEU A 458 -20.82 -9.98 23.01
C LEU A 458 -21.09 -11.04 21.95
N GLU A 459 -20.08 -11.82 21.61
CA GLU A 459 -20.16 -12.92 20.66
C GLU A 459 -20.52 -14.21 21.40
N SER A 460 -19.76 -14.55 22.45
CA SER A 460 -19.98 -15.78 23.21
C SER A 460 -19.45 -15.74 24.64
N ILE A 461 -19.96 -16.65 25.46
CA ILE A 461 -19.41 -16.99 26.77
C ILE A 461 -19.33 -18.50 26.83
N ASP A 462 -18.12 -19.03 26.70
CA ASP A 462 -17.90 -20.47 26.55
C ASP A 462 -16.90 -20.99 27.56
N CYS A 463 -17.07 -22.24 27.96
CA CYS A 463 -16.18 -22.99 28.83
C CYS A 463 -15.74 -24.27 28.12
N GLY A 464 -14.43 -24.44 27.91
CA GLY A 464 -13.90 -25.62 27.22
C GLY A 464 -12.45 -25.86 27.57
N LYS A 465 -12.06 -27.14 27.71
CA LYS A 465 -10.67 -27.53 28.00
C LYS A 465 -9.75 -27.36 26.80
N GLU A 466 -10.29 -27.47 25.59
CA GLU A 466 -9.53 -27.31 24.36
C GLU A 466 -9.26 -25.84 24.06
N VAL A 467 -8.07 -25.58 23.50
CA VAL A 467 -7.70 -24.27 23.00
C VAL A 467 -8.52 -23.99 21.74
N ARG A 468 -9.19 -22.84 21.73
CA ARG A 468 -10.06 -22.40 20.64
C ARG A 468 -9.70 -20.99 20.18
N GLU A 469 -10.04 -20.69 18.94
CA GLU A 469 -9.86 -19.38 18.32
C GLU A 469 -11.13 -18.55 18.45
N ALA A 470 -10.99 -17.25 18.72
CA ALA A 470 -12.12 -16.33 18.62
C ALA A 470 -12.59 -16.17 17.16
N ALA A 471 -13.91 -16.21 16.93
CA ALA A 471 -14.48 -16.25 15.58
C ALA A 471 -14.33 -14.95 14.76
N CYS A 472 -14.16 -13.81 15.43
CA CYS A 472 -14.09 -12.50 14.78
C CYS A 472 -12.65 -11.98 14.64
N LYS A 473 -12.47 -11.02 13.72
CA LYS A 473 -11.16 -10.45 13.40
C LYS A 473 -10.57 -9.61 14.53
N ARG A 474 -11.40 -8.89 15.29
CA ARG A 474 -10.97 -7.98 16.38
C ARG A 474 -11.53 -8.44 17.73
N PRO A 475 -11.08 -9.59 18.26
CA PRO A 475 -11.64 -10.15 19.47
C PRO A 475 -11.08 -9.48 20.73
N ILE A 476 -11.96 -9.27 21.70
CA ILE A 476 -11.65 -8.90 23.08
C ILE A 476 -12.00 -10.13 23.92
N VAL A 477 -10.99 -10.87 24.36
CA VAL A 477 -11.18 -12.11 25.11
C VAL A 477 -10.81 -11.89 26.56
N VAL A 478 -11.76 -12.13 27.46
CA VAL A 478 -11.57 -11.93 28.91
C VAL A 478 -11.74 -13.25 29.63
N SER A 479 -10.74 -13.64 30.44
CA SER A 479 -10.80 -14.87 31.22
C SER A 479 -11.89 -14.83 32.27
N LEU A 480 -12.57 -15.96 32.45
CA LEU A 480 -13.52 -16.19 33.52
C LEU A 480 -12.98 -17.20 34.53
N GLU A 481 -11.76 -17.75 34.36
CA GLU A 481 -11.21 -18.71 35.32
C GLU A 481 -10.96 -18.07 36.70
N ALA A 482 -10.85 -18.92 37.73
CA ALA A 482 -10.83 -18.42 39.10
C ALA A 482 -9.48 -17.76 39.43
N GLU A 483 -8.41 -18.31 38.88
CA GLU A 483 -7.02 -17.92 39.07
C GLU A 483 -6.63 -16.63 38.31
N ASP A 484 -7.31 -16.31 37.21
CA ASP A 484 -6.98 -15.19 36.33
C ASP A 484 -8.23 -14.42 35.86
N CYS A 485 -9.29 -14.42 36.68
CA CYS A 485 -10.54 -13.70 36.40
C CYS A 485 -10.28 -12.28 35.89
N SER A 486 -10.94 -11.93 34.78
CA SER A 486 -10.79 -10.66 34.06
C SER A 486 -9.47 -10.45 33.30
N GLN A 487 -8.57 -11.44 33.25
CA GLN A 487 -7.34 -11.33 32.48
C GLN A 487 -7.63 -11.18 30.98
N TRP A 488 -6.87 -10.30 30.32
CA TRP A 488 -6.97 -10.08 28.87
C TRP A 488 -6.22 -11.16 28.08
N LEU A 489 -6.98 -12.10 27.53
CA LEU A 489 -6.47 -13.23 26.78
C LEU A 489 -6.19 -12.86 25.31
N GLY A 490 -5.41 -13.73 24.64
CA GLY A 490 -5.17 -13.61 23.21
C GLY A 490 -6.31 -14.20 22.37
N ARG A 491 -6.14 -14.18 21.04
CA ARG A 491 -7.11 -14.78 20.09
C ARG A 491 -7.32 -16.27 20.33
N TRP A 492 -6.27 -16.98 20.74
CA TRP A 492 -6.29 -18.40 21.10
C TRP A 492 -6.35 -18.52 22.62
N PHE A 493 -7.36 -19.20 23.14
CA PHE A 493 -7.59 -19.32 24.57
C PHE A 493 -8.20 -20.68 24.94
N GLY A 494 -7.91 -21.15 26.14
CA GLY A 494 -8.55 -22.31 26.77
C GLY A 494 -9.38 -21.88 27.98
N GLY A 495 -10.00 -22.84 28.66
CA GLY A 495 -10.80 -22.58 29.86
C GLY A 495 -12.12 -21.88 29.56
N CYS A 496 -12.63 -21.16 30.55
CA CYS A 496 -13.82 -20.32 30.46
C CYS A 496 -13.44 -18.87 30.09
N ALA A 497 -14.08 -18.32 29.06
CA ALA A 497 -13.85 -16.94 28.63
C ALA A 497 -15.13 -16.29 28.07
N ALA A 498 -15.21 -14.98 28.20
CA ALA A 498 -16.16 -14.14 27.47
C ALA A 498 -15.45 -13.53 26.25
N VAL A 499 -16.08 -13.62 25.09
CA VAL A 499 -15.57 -13.08 23.83
C VAL A 499 -16.48 -11.97 23.38
N HIS A 500 -15.91 -10.77 23.24
CA HIS A 500 -16.54 -9.65 22.54
C HIS A 500 -15.84 -9.41 21.21
N CYS A 501 -16.57 -8.91 20.23
CA CYS A 501 -16.06 -8.53 18.92
C CYS A 501 -16.19 -7.02 18.75
N ASP A 502 -15.07 -6.37 18.48
CA ASP A 502 -15.05 -4.95 18.14
C ASP A 502 -15.41 -4.75 16.66
N ARG A 503 -16.58 -4.16 16.40
CA ARG A 503 -17.12 -3.91 15.05
C ARG A 503 -16.57 -2.62 14.42
N SER A 504 -15.37 -2.17 14.81
CA SER A 504 -14.81 -0.89 14.38
C SER A 504 -14.42 -0.81 12.90
N LEU A 505 -14.37 -1.94 12.19
CA LEU A 505 -13.94 -2.06 10.79
C LEU A 505 -14.68 -3.17 10.01
N ASP A 506 -15.86 -3.57 10.46
CA ASP A 506 -16.70 -4.59 9.79
C ASP A 506 -17.51 -4.01 8.61
#